data_AF-A0A2K3JF51-F1
#
_entry.id   AF-A0A2K3JF51-F1
#
_cell.length_a   1.000
_cell.length_b   1.000
_cell.length_c   1.000
_cell.angle_alpha   90.00
_cell.angle_beta   90.00
_cell.angle_gamma   90.00
#
_symmetry.space_group_name_H-M   'P 1'
#
loop_
_entity.id
_entity.type
_entity.pdbx_description
1 polymer ?
#
loop_
_entity_poly.entity_id
_entity_poly.type
_entity_poly.pdbx_seq_one_letter_code
_entity_poly.pdbx_strand_id
1 'polypeptide(L)' 'MANTTISITPETKQALQQLGTKGETYDTIIKKLLRRFAWKKLDDEWNKILAQDEFIPLDEL' A
#
# COMPACT_ATOMS: atom_id res chain seq x y z
N MET A 1 -10.25 -0.04 22.49
CA MET A 1 -10.04 0.56 21.15
C MET A 1 -11.38 0.47 20.43
N ALA A 2 -11.87 1.57 19.86
CA ALA A 2 -13.17 1.58 19.17
C ALA A 2 -12.99 1.01 17.75
N ASN A 3 -13.81 0.02 17.39
CA ASN A 3 -13.83 -0.52 16.03
C ASN A 3 -14.78 0.31 15.17
N THR A 4 -14.34 0.65 13.97
CA THR A 4 -15.19 1.32 12.98
C THR A 4 -15.76 0.29 12.03
N THR A 5 -17.08 0.33 11.83
CA THR A 5 -17.74 -0.53 10.85
C THR A 5 -17.60 0.09 9.46
N ILE A 6 -17.04 -0.67 8.52
CA ILE A 6 -16.92 -0.27 7.12
C ILE A 6 -17.79 -1.22 6.30
N SER A 7 -18.78 -0.67 5.60
CA SER A 7 -19.61 -1.45 4.69
C SER A 7 -18.81 -1.80 3.43
N ILE A 8 -18.77 -3.09 3.11
CA ILE A 8 -18.12 -3.63 1.91
C ILE A 8 -19.07 -4.61 1.23
N THR A 9 -18.85 -4.86 -0.06
CA THR A 9 -19.65 -5.86 -0.78
C THR A 9 -19.29 -7.28 -0.32
N PRO A 10 -20.20 -8.26 -0.48
CA PRO A 10 -19.92 -9.66 -0.17
C PRO A 10 -18.70 -10.19 -0.93
N GLU A 11 -18.53 -9.77 -2.18
CA GLU A 11 -17.40 -10.13 -3.04
C GLU A 11 -16.07 -9.62 -2.46
N THR A 12 -16.02 -8.34 -2.02
CA THR A 12 -14.82 -7.79 -1.37
C THR A 12 -14.52 -8.49 -0.06
N LYS A 13 -15.55 -8.86 0.72
CA LYS A 13 -15.37 -9.64 1.96
C LYS A 13 -14.75 -11.02 1.67
N GLN A 14 -15.20 -11.68 0.61
CA GLN A 14 -14.67 -12.98 0.20
C GLN A 14 -13.22 -12.85 -0.29
N ALA A 15 -12.90 -11.82 -1.08
CA ALA A 15 -11.53 -11.54 -1.51
C ALA A 15 -10.60 -11.28 -0.31
N LEU A 16 -11.04 -10.52 0.69
CA LEU A 16 -10.29 -10.31 1.94
C LEU A 16 -10.04 -11.64 2.67
N GLN A 17 -11.03 -12.51 2.72
CA GLN A 17 -10.89 -13.82 3.36
C GLN A 17 -9.90 -14.74 2.64
N GLN A 18 -9.88 -14.71 1.29
CA GLN A 18 -8.91 -15.45 0.48
C GLN A 18 -7.49 -14.91 0.61
N LEU A 19 -7.35 -13.60 0.82
CA LEU A 19 -6.05 -12.94 1.01
C LEU A 19 -5.44 -13.21 2.40
N GLY A 20 -6.29 -13.43 3.40
CA GLY A 20 -5.88 -13.69 4.77
C GLY A 20 -5.31 -15.09 4.97
N THR A 21 -4.40 -15.22 5.94
CA THR A 21 -3.92 -16.51 6.45
C THR A 21 -4.67 -16.93 7.72
N LYS A 22 -4.66 -18.23 8.04
CA LYS A 22 -5.42 -18.79 9.16
C LYS A 22 -5.03 -18.10 10.47
N GLY A 23 -6.00 -17.44 11.13
CA GLY A 23 -5.79 -16.70 12.38
C GLY A 23 -5.67 -15.18 12.23
N GLU A 24 -5.68 -14.64 11.00
CA GLU A 24 -5.68 -13.19 10.78
C GLU A 24 -7.06 -12.56 10.92
N THR A 25 -7.09 -11.36 11.50
CA THR A 25 -8.30 -10.53 11.54
C THR A 25 -8.41 -9.69 10.28
N TYR A 26 -9.63 -9.29 9.91
CA TYR A 26 -9.86 -8.36 8.79
C TYR A 26 -9.06 -7.06 8.94
N ASP A 27 -8.92 -6.54 10.16
CA ASP A 27 -8.09 -5.37 10.46
C ASP A 27 -6.61 -5.59 10.08
N THR A 28 -6.06 -6.77 10.37
CA THR A 28 -4.68 -7.12 10.01
C THR A 28 -4.49 -7.19 8.50
N ILE A 29 -5.45 -7.78 7.79
CA ILE A 29 -5.44 -7.91 6.33
C ILE A 29 -5.52 -6.52 5.67
N ILE A 30 -6.41 -5.66 6.17
CA ILE A 30 -6.55 -4.28 5.70
C ILE A 30 -5.26 -3.49 5.94
N LYS A 31 -4.63 -3.61 7.12
CA LYS A 31 -3.34 -2.97 7.41
C LYS A 31 -2.22 -3.42 6.48
N LYS A 32 -2.16 -4.71 6.13
CA LYS A 32 -1.20 -5.24 5.14
C LYS A 32 -1.42 -4.63 3.76
N LEU A 33 -2.68 -4.56 3.32
CA LEU A 33 -3.05 -3.94 2.03
C LEU A 33 -2.66 -2.46 1.99
N LEU A 34 -2.97 -1.70 3.04
CA LEU A 34 -2.60 -0.29 3.16
C LEU A 34 -1.09 -0.08 3.10
N ARG A 35 -0.31 -0.90 3.81
CA ARG A 35 1.17 -0.84 3.76
C ARG A 35 1.70 -1.13 2.36
N ARG A 36 1.16 -2.15 1.69
CA ARG A 36 1.57 -2.52 0.32
C ARG A 36 1.28 -1.40 -0.67
N PHE A 37 0.11 -0.80 -0.57
CA PHE A 37 -0.29 0.33 -1.40
C PHE A 37 0.60 1.56 -1.15
N ALA A 38 0.85 1.90 0.12
CA ALA A 38 1.72 3.01 0.49
C ALA A 38 3.15 2.82 -0.05
N TRP A 39 3.71 1.60 0.05
CA TRP A 39 5.02 1.31 -0.52
C TRP A 39 5.06 1.48 -2.04
N LYS A 40 4.07 0.96 -2.75
CA LYS A 40 4.01 1.09 -4.21
C LYS A 40 3.87 2.56 -4.64
N LYS A 41 3.06 3.35 -3.93
CA LYS A 41 2.90 4.77 -4.23
C LYS A 41 4.20 5.56 -4.03
N LEU A 42 4.94 5.26 -2.96
CA LEU A 42 6.25 5.87 -2.72
C LEU A 42 7.24 5.48 -3.82
N ASP A 43 7.23 4.22 -4.27
CA ASP A 43 8.08 3.75 -5.36
C ASP A 43 7.74 4.44 -6.69
N ASP A 44 6.46 4.60 -7.02
CA ASP A 44 6.00 5.32 -8.21
C ASP A 44 6.38 6.81 -8.17
N GLU A 45 6.28 7.46 -7.01
CA GLU A 45 6.73 8.85 -6.82
C GLU A 45 8.26 8.98 -6.95
N TRP A 46 9.03 8.03 -6.41
CA TRP A 46 10.49 8.02 -6.51
C TRP A 46 10.98 7.77 -7.93
N ASN A 47 10.36 6.82 -8.64
CA ASN A 47 10.64 6.54 -10.05
C ASN A 47 10.31 7.75 -10.94
N LYS A 48 9.30 8.55 -10.58
CA LYS A 48 9.00 9.80 -11.28
C LYS A 48 10.08 10.86 -11.08
N ILE A 49 10.62 11.01 -9.87
CA ILE A 49 11.71 11.97 -9.59
C ILE A 49 12.98 11.57 -10.35
N LEU A 50 13.38 10.29 -10.28
CA LEU A 50 14.53 9.75 -11.02
C LEU A 50 14.42 9.90 -12.54
N ALA A 51 13.21 9.90 -13.09
CA ALA A 51 12.97 10.08 -14.52
C ALA A 51 12.96 11.56 -14.98
N GLN A 52 12.86 12.52 -14.04
CA GLN A 52 12.69 13.95 -14.36
C GLN A 52 13.89 14.82 -13.94
N ASP A 53 14.71 14.37 -12.98
CA ASP A 53 15.92 15.10 -12.59
C ASP A 53 17.13 14.62 -13.41
N GLU A 54 17.69 15.51 -14.24
CA GLU A 54 19.04 15.33 -14.77
C GLU A 54 20.01 15.28 -13.59
N PHE A 55 20.73 14.17 -13.44
CA PHE A 55 21.80 14.04 -12.47
C PHE A 55 22.92 15.03 -12.82
N ILE A 56 23.09 16.08 -12.00
CA ILE A 56 24.22 17.00 -12.13
C ILE A 56 25.35 16.49 -11.21
N PRO A 57 26.48 16.03 -11.76
CA PRO A 57 27.65 15.66 -10.97
C PRO A 57 28.17 16.87 -10.18
N LEU A 58 28.67 16.62 -8.97
CA LEU A 58 29.27 17.65 -8.11
C LEU A 58 30.45 18.39 -8.75
N ASP A 59 31.07 17.81 -9.78
CA ASP A 59 32.17 18.42 -10.53
C ASP A 59 31.72 19.51 -11.52
N GLU A 60 30.40 19.65 -11.75
CA GLU A 60 29.80 20.66 -12.64
C GLU A 60 29.17 21.86 -11.90
N LEU A 61 29.35 21.95 -10.57
CA LEU A 61 28.87 23.01 -9.69
C LEU A 61 29.86 24.18 -9.53
#